data_AF-A0A3E0UFS2-F1
#
_entry.id   AF-A0A3E0UFS2-F1
#
_cell.length_a   1.000
_cell.length_b   1.000
_cell.length_c   1.000
_cell.angle_alpha   90.00
_cell.angle_beta   90.00
_cell.angle_gamma   90.00
#
_symmetry.space_group_name_H-M   'P 1'
#
loop_
_entity.id
_entity.type
_entity.pdbx_description
1 polymer ?
#
loop_
_entity_poly.entity_id
_entity_poly.type
_entity_poly.pdbx_seq_one_letter_code
_entity_poly.pdbx_strand_id
1 'polypeptide(L)'
;MKKSLLKGLLVCCLLTNLVACSSMSFIGMYKMSQMDPMTMDPAQISVAIKTDQAVEVKKGAATITFRYQSEDQSKDQSINIDKVFEVVVDNQNKAAYELFGKLKPTEVVTSLSLTAEDAQLFRGFQQQIAAHKANGGKGTGSFGLGLTDFCLPEPMPKRDLLVDVYLQTDRQDGFFKFLSDVDIKEQAKALEEKGNSLKCHS
;
A
#
# COMPACT_ATOMS: atom_id res chain seq x y z
N MET A 1 -18.85 26.34 46.00
CA MET A 1 -18.17 26.60 44.70
C MET A 1 -17.05 25.58 44.53
N LYS A 2 -17.14 24.62 43.59
CA LYS A 2 -16.01 23.80 43.04
C LYS A 2 -16.49 22.69 42.07
N LYS A 3 -17.55 22.92 41.28
CA LYS A 3 -18.02 21.98 40.22
C LYS A 3 -17.49 22.32 38.81
N SER A 4 -16.70 23.38 38.66
CA SER A 4 -16.28 23.91 37.35
C SER A 4 -14.93 23.38 36.83
N LEU A 5 -14.16 22.64 37.64
CA LEU A 5 -12.81 22.20 37.28
C LEU A 5 -12.75 20.81 36.64
N LEU A 6 -13.83 20.02 36.71
CA LEU A 6 -13.85 18.65 36.21
C LEU A 6 -14.29 18.54 34.73
N LYS A 7 -14.96 19.57 34.19
CA LYS A 7 -15.44 19.57 32.79
C LYS A 7 -14.38 20.00 31.78
N GLY A 8 -13.30 20.65 32.21
CA GLY A 8 -12.21 21.10 31.33
C GLY A 8 -11.21 20.00 30.97
N LEU A 9 -11.08 18.96 31.80
CA LEU A 9 -10.06 17.92 31.61
C LEU A 9 -10.50 16.82 30.62
N LEU A 10 -11.81 16.65 30.39
CA LEU A 10 -12.35 15.57 29.56
C LEU A 10 -12.35 15.89 28.05
N VAL A 11 -12.11 17.16 27.68
CA VAL A 11 -12.07 17.60 26.27
C VAL A 11 -10.66 17.48 25.66
N CYS A 12 -9.62 17.35 26.49
CA CYS A 12 -8.23 17.37 26.00
C CYS A 12 -7.69 16.01 25.53
N CYS A 13 -8.33 14.88 25.89
CA CYS A 13 -7.85 13.55 25.53
C CYS A 13 -8.36 13.03 24.16
N LEU A 14 -9.29 13.73 23.48
CA LEU A 14 -9.81 13.29 22.19
C LEU A 14 -8.99 13.74 20.97
N LEU A 15 -7.99 14.62 21.14
CA LEU A 15 -7.24 15.20 20.02
C LEU A 15 -5.90 14.50 19.70
N THR A 16 -5.45 13.51 20.47
CA THR A 16 -4.12 12.92 20.29
C THR A 16 -4.06 11.70 19.36
N ASN A 17 -5.16 11.27 18.75
CA ASN A 17 -5.19 10.04 17.93
C ASN A 17 -5.26 10.29 16.41
N LEU A 18 -5.15 11.54 15.94
CA LEU A 18 -5.28 11.87 14.51
C LEU A 18 -3.96 11.84 13.71
N VAL A 19 -2.82 11.59 14.35
CA VAL A 19 -1.49 11.71 13.69
C VAL A 19 -1.04 10.43 12.97
N ALA A 20 -1.80 9.32 13.07
CA ALA A 20 -1.40 8.04 12.47
C ALA A 20 -1.84 7.84 11.00
N CYS A 21 -2.74 8.69 10.48
CA CYS A 21 -3.22 8.61 9.09
C CYS A 21 -2.67 9.73 8.18
N SER A 22 -1.75 10.56 8.66
CA SER A 22 -1.31 11.78 7.96
C SER A 22 -0.44 11.54 6.72
N SER A 23 0.01 10.31 6.49
CA SER A 23 0.84 9.96 5.32
C SER A 23 0.04 9.60 4.08
N MET A 24 -1.26 9.29 4.20
CA MET A 24 -2.11 9.05 3.03
C MET A 24 -2.41 10.35 2.31
N SER A 25 -2.17 10.36 1.00
CA SER A 25 -2.49 11.53 0.19
C SER A 25 -4.01 11.63 -0.03
N PHE A 26 -4.58 12.84 0.04
CA PHE A 26 -6.00 13.05 -0.25
C PHE A 26 -6.41 12.54 -1.64
N ILE A 27 -5.52 12.73 -2.62
CA ILE A 27 -5.72 12.23 -4.00
C ILE A 27 -5.74 10.70 -4.00
N GLY A 28 -4.84 10.08 -3.24
CA GLY A 28 -4.76 8.62 -3.10
C GLY A 28 -6.04 8.06 -2.50
N MET A 29 -6.55 8.65 -1.42
CA MET A 29 -7.84 8.25 -0.84
C MET A 29 -8.98 8.36 -1.85
N TYR A 30 -9.07 9.46 -2.58
CA TYR A 30 -10.12 9.67 -3.58
C TYR A 30 -10.03 8.68 -4.76
N LYS A 31 -8.83 8.46 -5.31
CA LYS A 31 -8.60 7.49 -6.40
C LYS A 31 -8.91 6.07 -5.95
N MET A 32 -8.48 5.68 -4.76
CA MET A 32 -8.78 4.36 -4.19
C MET A 32 -10.28 4.15 -3.94
N SER A 33 -11.02 5.20 -3.58
CA SER A 33 -12.47 5.10 -3.34
C SER A 33 -13.30 4.90 -4.61
N GLN A 34 -12.76 5.31 -5.77
CA GLN A 34 -13.43 5.17 -7.07
C GLN A 34 -12.96 3.96 -7.87
N MET A 35 -11.82 3.41 -7.51
CA MET A 35 -11.28 2.23 -8.16
C MET A 35 -12.18 1.02 -7.89
N ASP A 36 -12.52 0.30 -8.95
CA ASP A 36 -13.12 -1.03 -8.85
C ASP A 36 -12.05 -2.10 -9.15
N PRO A 37 -11.58 -2.85 -8.14
CA PRO A 37 -10.63 -3.94 -8.34
C PRO A 37 -11.13 -5.03 -9.27
N MET A 38 -12.44 -5.09 -9.57
CA MET A 38 -13.02 -6.09 -10.47
C MET A 38 -12.87 -5.76 -11.95
N THR A 39 -12.67 -4.48 -12.29
CA THR A 39 -12.60 -4.04 -13.68
C THR A 39 -11.19 -3.65 -14.11
N MET A 40 -10.26 -3.45 -13.17
CA MET A 40 -8.87 -3.14 -13.50
C MET A 40 -8.13 -4.34 -14.12
N ASP A 41 -7.13 -4.05 -14.93
CA ASP A 41 -6.19 -5.05 -15.46
C ASP A 41 -5.03 -5.26 -14.48
N PRO A 42 -4.89 -6.45 -13.84
CA PRO A 42 -3.82 -6.69 -12.89
C PRO A 42 -2.42 -6.54 -13.49
N ALA A 43 -2.26 -6.75 -14.81
CA ALA A 43 -0.97 -6.57 -15.50
C ALA A 43 -0.58 -5.11 -15.69
N GLN A 44 -1.48 -4.16 -15.39
CA GLN A 44 -1.21 -2.74 -15.41
C GLN A 44 -0.93 -2.15 -14.03
N ILE A 45 -1.05 -2.96 -12.97
CA ILE A 45 -0.70 -2.54 -11.61
C ILE A 45 0.80 -2.31 -11.54
N SER A 46 1.18 -1.08 -11.20
CA SER A 46 2.57 -0.72 -10.96
C SER A 46 2.67 0.23 -9.77
N VAL A 47 3.76 0.08 -9.02
CA VAL A 47 4.07 0.91 -7.86
C VAL A 47 5.40 1.60 -8.14
N ALA A 48 5.43 2.92 -8.03
CA ALA A 48 6.66 3.69 -8.06
C ALA A 48 6.96 4.17 -6.64
N ILE A 49 8.10 3.77 -6.10
CA ILE A 49 8.55 4.19 -4.78
C ILE A 49 9.71 5.15 -4.97
N LYS A 50 9.56 6.40 -4.52
CA LYS A 50 10.67 7.35 -4.43
C LYS A 50 11.20 7.35 -3.00
N THR A 51 12.46 7.00 -2.85
CA THR A 51 13.14 6.92 -1.56
C THR A 51 14.43 7.70 -1.59
N ASP A 52 15.06 7.81 -0.41
CA ASP A 52 16.47 8.12 -0.36
C ASP A 52 17.32 6.97 -0.91
N GLN A 53 18.44 7.29 -1.58
CA GLN A 53 19.39 6.32 -2.14
C GLN A 53 20.01 5.40 -1.10
N ALA A 54 20.01 5.80 0.19
CA ALA A 54 20.50 4.96 1.27
C ALA A 54 19.49 3.87 1.68
N VAL A 55 18.23 3.96 1.24
CA VAL A 55 17.18 2.96 1.48
C VAL A 55 17.11 2.04 0.27
N GLU A 56 17.34 0.75 0.49
CA GLU A 56 17.22 -0.25 -0.57
C GLU A 56 15.78 -0.79 -0.63
N VAL A 57 15.15 -0.65 -1.79
CA VAL A 57 13.82 -1.21 -2.08
C VAL A 57 14.03 -2.59 -2.73
N LYS A 58 13.80 -3.66 -1.97
CA LYS A 58 13.94 -5.04 -2.44
C LYS A 58 12.64 -5.59 -3.04
N LYS A 59 12.71 -6.79 -3.65
CA LYS A 59 11.52 -7.58 -3.94
C LYS A 59 10.69 -7.75 -2.65
N GLY A 60 9.37 -7.57 -2.74
CA GLY A 60 8.49 -7.66 -1.57
C GLY A 60 8.48 -6.41 -0.69
N ALA A 61 9.18 -5.32 -1.06
CA ALA A 61 9.10 -4.05 -0.34
C ALA A 61 7.68 -3.46 -0.30
N ALA A 62 6.87 -3.81 -1.30
CA ALA A 62 5.44 -3.54 -1.30
C ALA A 62 4.65 -4.80 -1.65
N THR A 63 3.41 -4.83 -1.18
CA THR A 63 2.47 -5.93 -1.39
C THR A 63 1.11 -5.43 -1.82
N ILE A 64 0.45 -6.16 -2.71
CA ILE A 64 -0.94 -5.94 -3.09
C ILE A 64 -1.80 -6.96 -2.34
N THR A 65 -2.73 -6.49 -1.53
CA THR A 65 -3.73 -7.34 -0.88
C THR A 65 -5.01 -7.33 -1.70
N PHE A 66 -5.54 -8.52 -2.00
CA PHE A 66 -6.84 -8.71 -2.64
C PHE A 66 -7.68 -9.70 -1.83
N ARG A 67 -8.83 -9.25 -1.34
CA ARG A 67 -9.74 -10.08 -0.55
C ARG A 67 -11.16 -10.03 -1.07
N TYR A 68 -11.86 -11.14 -0.93
CA TYR A 68 -13.29 -11.24 -1.18
C TYR A 68 -13.90 -12.31 -0.26
N GLN A 69 -14.99 -11.96 0.41
CA GLN A 69 -15.76 -12.88 1.24
C GLN A 69 -17.21 -12.84 0.75
N SER A 70 -17.73 -13.99 0.31
CA SER A 70 -19.13 -14.11 -0.04
C SER A 70 -20.02 -14.21 1.21
N GLU A 71 -21.26 -13.77 1.08
CA GLU A 71 -22.30 -13.77 2.12
C GLU A 71 -23.13 -15.07 2.12
N ASP A 72 -22.78 -16.05 1.29
CA ASP A 72 -23.58 -17.27 1.15
C ASP A 72 -23.53 -18.10 2.43
N GLN A 73 -24.71 -18.61 2.81
CA GLN A 73 -24.86 -19.46 3.99
C GLN A 73 -24.48 -20.91 3.73
N SER A 74 -24.38 -21.32 2.46
CA SER A 74 -23.98 -22.69 2.08
C SER A 74 -22.49 -22.74 1.77
N LYS A 75 -21.76 -23.68 2.40
CA LYS A 75 -20.31 -23.84 2.20
C LYS A 75 -19.94 -24.15 0.76
N ASP A 76 -20.80 -24.88 0.04
CA ASP A 76 -20.54 -25.32 -1.33
C ASP A 76 -20.59 -24.18 -2.35
N GLN A 77 -21.17 -23.03 -1.98
CA GLN A 77 -21.25 -21.83 -2.82
C GLN A 77 -20.38 -20.69 -2.28
N SER A 78 -19.83 -20.85 -1.07
CA SER A 78 -19.05 -19.80 -0.41
C SER A 78 -17.69 -19.58 -1.09
N ILE A 79 -17.37 -18.33 -1.40
CA ILE A 79 -16.06 -17.91 -1.90
C ILE A 79 -15.38 -17.11 -0.80
N ASN A 80 -14.19 -17.56 -0.41
CA ASN A 80 -13.29 -16.80 0.43
C ASN A 80 -11.92 -16.70 -0.24
N ILE A 81 -11.54 -15.49 -0.60
CA ILE A 81 -10.25 -15.14 -1.19
C ILE A 81 -9.56 -14.22 -0.18
N ASP A 82 -8.38 -14.64 0.27
CA ASP A 82 -7.44 -13.80 1.01
C ASP A 82 -6.06 -13.98 0.40
N LYS A 83 -5.63 -12.99 -0.38
CA LYS A 83 -4.39 -13.06 -1.16
C LYS A 83 -3.54 -11.83 -0.96
N VAL A 84 -2.25 -12.07 -0.80
CA VAL A 84 -1.20 -11.06 -0.77
C VAL A 84 -0.24 -11.40 -1.90
N PHE A 85 -0.04 -10.46 -2.80
CA PHE A 85 0.88 -10.55 -3.92
C PHE A 85 2.09 -9.66 -3.65
N GLU A 86 3.29 -10.20 -3.72
CA GLU A 86 4.51 -9.40 -3.67
C GLU A 86 4.70 -8.72 -5.02
N VAL A 87 4.98 -7.42 -5.01
CA VAL A 87 5.47 -6.77 -6.24
C VAL A 87 6.98 -6.90 -6.35
N VAL A 88 7.45 -7.08 -7.57
CA VAL A 88 8.85 -7.29 -7.93
C VAL A 88 9.39 -6.07 -8.67
N VAL A 89 10.71 -5.85 -8.60
CA VAL A 89 11.37 -4.74 -9.32
C VAL A 89 11.16 -4.88 -10.82
N ASP A 90 10.61 -3.84 -11.44
CA ASP A 90 10.41 -3.71 -12.88
C ASP A 90 11.19 -2.53 -13.43
N ASN A 91 12.39 -2.83 -13.94
CA ASN A 91 13.27 -1.83 -14.55
C ASN A 91 12.83 -1.37 -15.95
N GLN A 92 11.75 -1.94 -16.52
CA GLN A 92 11.28 -1.62 -17.87
C GLN A 92 10.19 -0.55 -17.88
N ASN A 93 9.57 -0.24 -16.74
CA ASN A 93 8.52 0.78 -16.66
C ASN A 93 9.08 2.21 -16.66
N LYS A 94 9.38 2.73 -17.85
CA LYS A 94 9.89 4.10 -18.05
C LYS A 94 9.01 5.18 -17.43
N ALA A 95 7.68 5.01 -17.47
CA ALA A 95 6.73 5.98 -16.94
C ALA A 95 6.91 6.23 -15.44
N ALA A 96 7.28 5.20 -14.68
CA ALA A 96 7.57 5.33 -13.25
C ALA A 96 8.78 6.24 -12.98
N TYR A 97 9.82 6.15 -13.81
CA TYR A 97 11.03 6.98 -13.69
C TYR A 97 10.80 8.41 -14.19
N GLU A 98 10.00 8.56 -15.24
CA GLU A 98 9.66 9.86 -15.84
C GLU A 98 8.66 10.67 -15.00
N LEU A 99 7.93 10.01 -14.08
CA LEU A 99 7.01 10.65 -13.14
C LEU A 99 7.66 11.79 -12.35
N PHE A 100 8.95 11.63 -12.05
CA PHE A 100 9.73 12.57 -11.25
C PHE A 100 10.69 13.31 -12.17
N GLY A 101 10.36 14.56 -12.51
CA GLY A 101 11.17 15.36 -13.44
C GLY A 101 12.67 15.37 -13.11
N LYS A 102 13.08 16.11 -12.08
CA LYS A 102 14.48 16.12 -11.61
C LYS A 102 14.52 15.65 -10.16
N LEU A 103 15.08 14.46 -9.94
CA LEU A 103 15.38 13.94 -8.61
C LEU A 103 16.52 14.72 -7.96
N LYS A 104 16.49 14.83 -6.63
CA LYS A 104 17.67 15.28 -5.88
C LYS A 104 18.78 14.22 -6.00
N PRO A 105 20.07 14.59 -5.82
CA PRO A 105 21.17 13.63 -5.85
C PRO A 105 21.06 12.46 -4.87
N THR A 106 20.25 12.63 -3.81
CA THR A 106 20.04 11.59 -2.79
C THR A 106 18.74 10.82 -3.00
N GLU A 107 17.95 11.13 -4.02
CA GLU A 107 16.66 10.49 -4.28
C GLU A 107 16.80 9.47 -5.40
N VAL A 108 16.16 8.32 -5.23
CA VAL A 108 16.06 7.25 -6.23
C VAL A 108 14.61 6.83 -6.38
N VAL A 109 14.28 6.28 -7.53
CA VAL A 109 12.96 5.74 -7.83
C VAL A 109 13.11 4.27 -8.16
N THR A 110 12.32 3.44 -7.50
CA THR A 110 12.19 2.02 -7.80
C THR A 110 10.79 1.76 -8.33
N SER A 111 10.73 1.22 -9.54
CA SER A 111 9.48 0.73 -10.13
C SER A 111 9.28 -0.73 -9.75
N LEU A 112 8.04 -1.08 -9.40
CA LEU A 112 7.61 -2.40 -9.02
C LEU A 112 6.34 -2.78 -9.80
N SER A 113 6.16 -4.07 -10.09
CA SER A 113 4.95 -4.61 -10.72
C SER A 113 4.63 -6.00 -10.18
N LEU A 114 3.42 -6.50 -10.48
CA LEU A 114 3.14 -7.94 -10.33
C LEU A 114 3.96 -8.73 -11.36
N THR A 115 4.28 -9.99 -11.04
CA THR A 115 4.77 -10.91 -12.08
C THR A 115 3.63 -11.26 -13.05
N ALA A 116 3.98 -11.80 -14.22
CA ALA A 116 2.97 -12.28 -15.16
C ALA A 116 2.10 -13.40 -14.55
N GLU A 117 2.70 -14.30 -13.76
CA GLU A 117 1.94 -15.36 -13.08
C GLU A 117 0.96 -14.78 -12.05
N ASP A 118 1.42 -13.84 -11.22
CA ASP A 118 0.58 -13.23 -10.19
C ASP A 118 -0.55 -12.38 -10.80
N ALA A 119 -0.28 -11.65 -11.88
CA ALA A 119 -1.30 -10.92 -12.62
C ALA A 119 -2.36 -11.86 -13.22
N GLN A 120 -1.94 -13.02 -13.74
CA GLN A 120 -2.86 -14.04 -14.25
C GLN A 120 -3.68 -14.69 -13.13
N LEU A 121 -3.05 -14.98 -11.99
CA LEU A 121 -3.72 -15.54 -10.81
C LEU A 121 -4.77 -14.56 -10.26
N PHE A 122 -4.42 -13.28 -10.13
CA PHE A 122 -5.36 -12.21 -9.77
C PHE A 122 -6.55 -12.22 -10.73
N ARG A 123 -6.30 -12.22 -12.04
CA ARG A 123 -7.37 -12.25 -13.05
C ARG A 123 -8.28 -13.47 -12.92
N GLY A 124 -7.73 -14.63 -12.54
CA GLY A 124 -8.51 -15.81 -12.21
C GLY A 124 -9.48 -15.58 -11.05
N PHE A 125 -9.04 -14.92 -9.98
CA PHE A 125 -9.92 -14.55 -8.87
C PHE A 125 -11.01 -13.54 -9.28
N GLN A 126 -10.67 -12.55 -10.12
CA GLN A 126 -11.67 -11.63 -10.67
C GLN A 126 -12.77 -12.40 -11.43
N GLN A 127 -12.39 -13.37 -12.27
CA GLN A 127 -13.34 -14.21 -13.01
C GLN A 127 -14.21 -15.07 -12.09
N GLN A 128 -13.61 -15.65 -11.04
CA GLN A 128 -14.35 -16.46 -10.06
C GLN A 128 -15.42 -15.63 -9.34
N ILE A 129 -15.07 -14.43 -8.88
CA ILE A 129 -15.99 -13.51 -8.22
C ILE A 129 -17.07 -13.03 -9.21
N ALA A 130 -16.69 -12.73 -10.46
CA ALA A 130 -17.64 -12.31 -11.49
C ALA A 130 -18.67 -13.40 -11.79
N ALA A 131 -18.25 -14.65 -11.93
CA ALA A 131 -19.15 -15.79 -12.14
C ALA A 131 -20.11 -15.99 -10.96
N HIS A 132 -19.60 -15.85 -9.73
CA HIS A 132 -20.41 -15.92 -8.53
C HIS A 132 -21.47 -14.81 -8.45
N LYS A 133 -21.09 -13.56 -8.72
CA LYS A 133 -22.02 -12.42 -8.77
C LYS A 133 -23.06 -12.57 -9.89
N ALA A 134 -22.65 -13.10 -11.06
CA ALA A 134 -23.56 -13.36 -12.17
C ALA A 134 -24.64 -14.40 -11.83
N ASN A 135 -24.34 -15.32 -10.91
CA ASN A 135 -25.29 -16.30 -10.38
C ASN A 135 -26.12 -15.78 -9.19
N GLY A 136 -26.11 -14.46 -8.94
CA GLY A 136 -26.87 -13.82 -7.85
C GLY A 136 -26.18 -13.84 -6.49
N GLY A 137 -24.94 -14.34 -6.43
CA GLY A 137 -24.12 -14.34 -5.22
C GLY A 137 -23.76 -12.94 -4.75
N LYS A 138 -23.64 -12.76 -3.43
CA LYS A 138 -23.30 -11.49 -2.78
C LYS A 138 -22.01 -11.63 -2.00
N GLY A 139 -21.32 -10.53 -1.80
CA GLY A 139 -20.10 -10.51 -1.01
C GLY A 139 -19.45 -9.14 -0.95
N THR A 140 -18.49 -9.04 -0.05
CA THR A 140 -17.68 -7.85 0.16
C THR A 140 -16.23 -8.15 -0.18
N GLY A 141 -15.53 -7.16 -0.71
CA GLY A 141 -14.13 -7.29 -1.08
C GLY A 141 -13.31 -6.09 -0.63
N SER A 142 -12.00 -6.26 -0.63
CA SER A 142 -11.06 -5.18 -0.35
C SER A 142 -9.82 -5.32 -1.22
N PHE A 143 -9.24 -4.19 -1.56
CA PHE A 143 -7.96 -4.07 -2.24
C PHE A 143 -7.08 -3.11 -1.45
N GLY A 144 -5.80 -3.41 -1.33
CA GLY A 144 -4.87 -2.56 -0.58
C GLY A 144 -3.44 -2.67 -1.07
N LEU A 145 -2.66 -1.63 -0.79
CA LEU A 145 -1.22 -1.58 -0.97
C LEU A 145 -0.56 -1.51 0.40
N GLY A 146 0.31 -2.48 0.70
CA GLY A 146 1.10 -2.57 1.90
C GLY A 146 2.57 -2.28 1.63
N LEU A 147 3.27 -1.82 2.66
CA LEU A 147 4.72 -1.63 2.70
C LEU A 147 5.29 -2.61 3.73
N THR A 148 6.22 -3.45 3.32
CA THR A 148 6.65 -4.63 4.11
C THR A 148 8.16 -4.69 4.31
N ASP A 149 8.94 -4.74 3.23
CA ASP A 149 10.39 -5.03 3.31
C ASP A 149 11.27 -3.89 2.77
N PHE A 150 11.49 -2.87 3.58
CA PHE A 150 12.51 -1.85 3.31
C PHE A 150 13.81 -2.21 4.00
N CYS A 151 14.91 -2.18 3.24
CA CYS A 151 16.22 -2.45 3.78
C CYS A 151 16.87 -1.14 4.24
N LEU A 152 16.99 -0.97 5.56
CA LEU A 152 17.58 0.24 6.14
C LEU A 152 19.11 0.15 6.23
N PRO A 153 19.82 1.25 5.95
CA PRO A 153 21.28 1.27 5.98
C PRO A 153 21.82 1.23 7.42
N GLU A 154 22.93 0.54 7.62
CA GLU A 154 23.74 0.63 8.84
C GLU A 154 25.15 1.18 8.51
N PRO A 155 25.61 2.29 9.12
CA PRO A 155 24.92 3.09 10.14
C PRO A 155 23.77 3.94 9.57
N MET A 156 22.70 4.11 10.35
CA MET A 156 21.53 4.89 9.95
C MET A 156 21.87 6.38 9.83
N PRO A 157 21.54 7.04 8.70
CA PRO A 157 21.72 8.48 8.55
C PRO A 157 20.96 9.30 9.60
N LYS A 158 21.55 10.43 10.03
CA LYS A 158 20.90 11.34 11.00
C LYS A 158 19.70 12.10 10.45
N ARG A 159 19.63 12.26 9.12
CA ARG A 159 18.55 12.93 8.39
C ARG A 159 17.35 12.00 8.19
N ASP A 160 16.22 12.55 7.75
CA ASP A 160 15.01 11.77 7.51
C ASP A 160 15.11 10.93 6.24
N LEU A 161 14.50 9.75 6.32
CA LEU A 161 14.45 8.76 5.24
C LEU A 161 13.01 8.67 4.77
N LEU A 162 12.62 9.66 3.97
CA LEU A 162 11.25 9.82 3.51
C LEU A 162 10.97 8.91 2.31
N VAL A 163 9.79 8.31 2.30
CA VAL A 163 9.27 7.45 1.25
C VAL A 163 7.98 8.04 0.71
N ASP A 164 7.97 8.33 -0.59
CA ASP A 164 6.72 8.57 -1.33
C ASP A 164 6.36 7.30 -2.11
N VAL A 165 5.09 6.92 -2.09
CA VAL A 165 4.58 5.77 -2.84
C VAL A 165 3.53 6.24 -3.82
N TYR A 166 3.67 5.85 -5.09
CA TYR A 166 2.72 6.12 -6.15
C TYR A 166 2.20 4.81 -6.70
N LEU A 167 0.90 4.76 -6.97
CA LEU A 167 0.21 3.60 -7.50
C LEU A 167 -0.36 3.95 -8.87
N GLN A 168 -0.22 3.03 -9.82
CA GLN A 168 -0.91 3.03 -11.09
C GLN A 168 -1.71 1.74 -11.17
N THR A 169 -2.99 1.83 -11.49
CA THR A 169 -3.88 0.68 -11.71
C THR A 169 -4.45 0.64 -13.13
N ASP A 170 -4.28 1.73 -13.88
CA ASP A 170 -4.64 1.87 -15.29
C ASP A 170 -3.61 2.78 -15.96
N ARG A 171 -3.09 2.38 -17.14
CA ARG A 171 -2.09 3.14 -17.88
C ARG A 171 -2.59 4.50 -18.38
N GLN A 172 -3.89 4.65 -18.64
CA GLN A 172 -4.49 5.90 -19.11
C GLN A 172 -4.58 6.93 -17.99
N ASP A 173 -4.90 6.48 -16.78
CA ASP A 173 -4.98 7.33 -15.58
C ASP A 173 -3.60 7.69 -15.02
N GLY A 174 -2.58 6.87 -15.31
CA GLY A 174 -1.22 7.06 -14.85
C GLY A 174 -1.05 6.86 -13.34
N PHE A 175 0.10 7.27 -12.83
CA PHE A 175 0.42 7.18 -11.41
C PHE A 175 -0.29 8.27 -10.60
N PHE A 176 -0.83 7.88 -9.45
CA PHE A 176 -1.28 8.81 -8.41
C PHE A 176 -0.50 8.58 -7.11
N LYS A 177 -0.26 9.66 -6.37
CA LYS A 177 0.41 9.58 -5.07
C LYS A 177 -0.50 8.85 -4.07
N PHE A 178 -0.05 7.72 -3.56
CA PHE A 178 -0.74 6.93 -2.54
C PHE A 178 -0.29 7.34 -1.12
N LEU A 179 1.02 7.36 -0.88
CA LEU A 179 1.63 7.82 0.38
C LEU A 179 2.61 8.98 0.11
N SER A 180 2.65 9.94 1.02
CA SER A 180 3.61 11.06 1.00
C SER A 180 4.47 11.05 2.25
N ASP A 181 5.76 11.31 2.07
CA ASP A 181 6.70 11.69 3.13
C ASP A 181 6.68 10.75 4.35
N VAL A 182 6.56 9.44 4.12
CA VAL A 182 6.61 8.43 5.17
C VAL A 182 8.04 8.31 5.67
N ASP A 183 8.32 8.65 6.94
CA ASP A 183 9.63 8.38 7.53
C ASP A 183 9.75 6.89 7.87
N ILE A 184 10.53 6.17 7.07
CA ILE A 184 10.72 4.72 7.26
C ILE A 184 11.45 4.40 8.57
N LYS A 185 12.18 5.36 9.17
CA LYS A 185 12.81 5.18 10.49
C LYS A 185 11.76 5.07 11.59
N GLU A 186 10.70 5.86 11.51
CA GLU A 186 9.59 5.79 12.48
C GLU A 186 8.82 4.48 12.32
N GLN A 187 8.60 4.07 11.07
CA GLN A 187 7.94 2.80 10.76
C GLN A 187 8.74 1.59 11.26
N ALA A 188 10.07 1.60 11.11
CA ALA A 188 10.93 0.53 11.62
C ALA A 188 10.90 0.41 13.14
N LYS A 189 10.95 1.54 13.87
CA LYS A 189 10.81 1.52 15.34
C LYS A 189 9.48 0.90 15.77
N ALA A 190 8.38 1.30 15.13
CA ALA A 190 7.05 0.76 15.43
C ALA A 190 6.91 -0.74 15.10
N LEU A 191 7.70 -1.26 14.15
CA LEU A 191 7.74 -2.69 13.81
C LEU A 191 8.64 -3.48 14.76
N GLU A 192 9.80 -2.93 15.16
CA GLU A 192 10.70 -3.52 16.16
C GLU A 192 9.98 -3.69 17.52
N GLU A 193 9.18 -2.70 17.92
CA GLU A 193 8.34 -2.77 19.12
C GLU A 193 7.30 -3.91 19.07
N LYS A 194 6.95 -4.38 17.88
CA LYS A 194 6.02 -5.51 17.64
C LYS A 194 6.74 -6.84 17.38
N GLY A 195 8.07 -6.88 17.50
CA GLY A 195 8.88 -8.10 17.30
C GLY A 195 9.26 -8.39 15.84
N ASN A 196 9.07 -7.45 14.93
CA ASN A 196 9.46 -7.56 13.51
C ASN A 196 10.71 -6.71 13.24
N SER A 197 11.62 -7.18 12.37
CA SER A 197 12.85 -6.43 12.02
C SER A 197 12.83 -5.98 10.56
N LEU A 198 13.07 -4.69 10.32
CA LEU A 198 13.35 -4.13 8.98
C LEU A 198 14.85 -4.07 8.66
N LYS A 199 15.69 -4.74 9.47
CA LYS A 199 17.13 -4.78 9.24
C LYS A 199 17.47 -5.81 8.19
N CYS A 200 18.36 -5.45 7.27
CA CYS A 200 18.90 -6.40 6.30
C CYS A 200 19.70 -7.47 7.04
N HIS A 201 19.24 -8.73 7.00
CA HIS A 201 20.13 -9.85 7.28
C HIS A 201 20.96 -10.10 6.02
N SER A 202 22.29 -10.09 6.19
CA SER A 202 23.28 -10.44 5.16
C SER A 202 23.22 -11.92 4.81
#